data_AF-A0A2A5CZZ3-F1
#
_entry.id   AF-A0A2A5CZZ3-F1
#
_cell.length_a   1.000
_cell.length_b   1.000
_cell.length_c   1.000
_cell.angle_alpha   90.00
_cell.angle_beta   90.00
_cell.angle_gamma   90.00
#
_symmetry.space_group_name_H-M   'P 1'
#
loop_
_entity.id
_entity.type
_entity.pdbx_description
1 polymer ?
#
loop_
_entity_poly.entity_id
_entity_poly.type
_entity_poly.pdbx_seq_one_letter_code
_entity_poly.pdbx_strand_id
1 'polypeptide(L)'
;MFELINKKTYKLLFIIAALLSLVVTLSVVSKSVGVHLINDKLGHALMFFFLAFLCSHSLGSKFGYKAIIGLAVFGLVIEIIQYFLPWRSFSVFDWLADLVGIISYDVIHRMKRRYLLKKLLKKSYRQPDQSKGEEKENV
;
A
#
# COMPACT_ATOMS: atom_id res chain seq x y z
N MET A 1 15.80 8.31 -4.02
CA MET A 1 15.77 7.62 -5.33
C MET A 1 14.35 7.10 -5.68
N PHE A 2 13.28 7.87 -5.41
CA PHE A 2 11.90 7.57 -5.87
C PHE A 2 11.17 8.86 -6.31
N GLU A 3 11.91 9.94 -6.52
CA GLU A 3 11.41 11.30 -6.83
C GLU A 3 11.07 11.51 -8.32
N LEU A 4 11.20 10.49 -9.19
CA LEU A 4 11.19 10.69 -10.65
C LEU A 4 9.95 10.17 -11.38
N ILE A 5 8.97 9.58 -10.70
CA ILE A 5 7.82 8.95 -11.35
C ILE A 5 6.57 9.78 -11.13
N ASN A 6 5.93 10.22 -12.23
CA ASN A 6 4.72 11.03 -12.23
C ASN A 6 3.55 10.25 -11.56
N LYS A 7 2.66 10.95 -10.85
CA LYS A 7 1.41 10.38 -10.29
C LYS A 7 0.60 9.60 -11.33
N LYS A 8 0.58 10.07 -12.60
CA LYS A 8 -0.08 9.36 -13.71
C LYS A 8 0.54 7.98 -13.94
N THR A 9 1.85 7.87 -13.89
CA THR A 9 2.57 6.60 -14.04
C THR A 9 2.26 5.66 -12.88
N TYR A 10 2.24 6.13 -11.63
CA TYR A 10 1.82 5.30 -10.49
C TYR A 10 0.38 4.83 -10.60
N LYS A 11 -0.52 5.67 -11.13
CA LYS A 11 -1.90 5.27 -11.41
C LYS A 11 -1.96 4.16 -12.47
N LEU A 12 -1.18 4.29 -13.54
CA LEU A 12 -1.10 3.27 -14.58
C LEU A 12 -0.52 1.96 -14.03
N LEU A 13 0.59 2.03 -13.30
CA LEU A 13 1.21 0.87 -12.64
C LEU A 13 0.24 0.21 -11.65
N PHE A 14 -0.51 1.00 -10.89
CA PHE A 14 -1.54 0.48 -9.99
C PHE A 14 -2.62 -0.30 -10.75
N ILE A 15 -3.15 0.25 -11.85
CA ILE A 15 -4.17 -0.42 -12.66
C ILE A 15 -3.59 -1.71 -13.25
N ILE A 16 -2.39 -1.67 -13.83
CA ILE A 16 -1.72 -2.85 -14.39
C ILE A 16 -1.52 -3.90 -13.30
N ALA A 17 -1.00 -3.52 -12.12
CA ALA A 17 -0.79 -4.43 -11.01
C ALA A 17 -2.11 -5.03 -10.48
N ALA A 18 -3.19 -4.25 -10.43
CA ALA A 18 -4.51 -4.73 -10.04
C ALA A 18 -5.06 -5.75 -11.05
N LEU A 19 -4.94 -5.47 -12.36
CA LEU A 19 -5.35 -6.41 -13.40
C LEU A 19 -4.51 -7.68 -13.39
N LEU A 20 -3.19 -7.57 -13.22
CA LEU A 20 -2.31 -8.71 -13.08
C LEU A 20 -2.65 -9.53 -11.83
N SER A 21 -2.93 -8.88 -10.70
CA SER A 21 -3.34 -9.58 -9.47
C SER A 21 -4.61 -10.39 -9.68
N LEU A 22 -5.58 -9.83 -10.41
CA LEU A 22 -6.82 -10.51 -10.78
C LEU A 22 -6.52 -11.72 -11.67
N VAL A 23 -5.75 -11.55 -12.74
CA VAL A 23 -5.44 -12.65 -13.67
C VAL A 23 -4.70 -13.78 -12.95
N VAL A 24 -3.68 -13.46 -12.15
CA VAL A 24 -2.86 -14.45 -11.44
C VAL A 24 -3.70 -15.22 -10.42
N THR A 25 -4.50 -14.53 -9.60
CA THR A 25 -5.32 -15.16 -8.56
C THR A 25 -6.44 -16.04 -9.13
N LEU A 26 -7.02 -15.67 -10.29
CA LEU A 26 -8.04 -16.47 -10.96
C LEU A 26 -7.47 -17.66 -11.75
N SER A 27 -6.24 -17.53 -12.27
CA SER A 27 -5.65 -18.53 -13.18
C SER A 27 -4.93 -19.68 -12.48
N VAL A 28 -4.42 -19.50 -11.26
CA VAL A 28 -3.64 -20.54 -10.59
C VAL A 28 -4.56 -21.73 -10.27
N VAL A 29 -4.29 -22.90 -10.84
CA VAL A 29 -5.10 -24.13 -10.69
C VAL A 29 -4.81 -24.81 -9.33
N SER A 30 -5.86 -25.37 -8.71
CA SER A 30 -5.92 -26.15 -7.46
C SER A 30 -4.58 -26.50 -6.77
N LYS A 31 -4.50 -26.10 -5.48
CA LYS A 31 -3.35 -26.21 -4.57
C LYS A 31 -2.88 -27.67 -4.39
N SER A 32 -1.63 -27.98 -4.70
CA SER A 32 -0.96 -29.20 -4.23
C SER A 32 -0.64 -29.05 -2.72
N VAL A 33 -0.92 -30.09 -1.94
CA VAL A 33 -0.96 -30.02 -0.47
C VAL A 33 0.45 -29.93 0.13
N GLY A 34 0.67 -28.96 1.03
CA GLY A 34 1.81 -28.95 1.96
C GLY A 34 2.67 -27.69 1.90
N VAL A 35 3.48 -27.54 0.85
CA VAL A 35 4.50 -26.47 0.77
C VAL A 35 3.98 -25.21 0.06
N HIS A 36 3.01 -25.37 -0.86
CA HIS A 36 2.45 -24.25 -1.61
C HIS A 36 1.49 -23.38 -0.80
N LEU A 37 0.87 -23.88 0.27
CA LEU A 37 -0.15 -23.15 1.05
C LEU A 37 0.40 -21.92 1.80
N ILE A 38 1.60 -22.01 2.37
CA ILE A 38 2.24 -20.88 3.06
C ILE A 38 2.76 -19.88 2.02
N ASN A 39 3.32 -20.38 0.91
CA ASN A 39 3.81 -19.55 -0.17
C ASN A 39 2.68 -18.77 -0.86
N ASP A 40 1.50 -19.39 -0.99
CA ASP A 40 0.31 -18.78 -1.58
C ASP A 40 -0.21 -17.62 -0.71
N LYS A 41 -0.34 -17.82 0.61
CA LYS A 41 -0.76 -16.76 1.54
C LYS A 41 0.25 -15.61 1.64
N LEU A 42 1.54 -15.94 1.66
CA LEU A 42 2.59 -14.91 1.60
C LEU A 42 2.53 -14.16 0.27
N GLY A 43 2.28 -14.85 -0.84
CA GLY A 43 2.06 -14.25 -2.15
C GLY A 43 0.91 -13.24 -2.15
N HIS A 44 -0.23 -13.62 -1.59
CA HIS A 44 -1.39 -12.74 -1.39
C HIS A 44 -1.02 -11.49 -0.57
N ALA A 45 -0.39 -11.68 0.59
CA ALA A 45 0.05 -10.57 1.43
C ALA A 45 1.05 -9.64 0.73
N LEU A 46 2.06 -10.17 0.03
CA LEU A 46 3.04 -9.37 -0.72
C LEU A 46 2.39 -8.63 -1.89
N MET A 47 1.52 -9.28 -2.63
CA MET A 47 0.81 -8.67 -3.76
C MET A 47 -0.04 -7.50 -3.30
N PHE A 48 -0.84 -7.66 -2.25
CA PHE A 48 -1.66 -6.58 -1.70
C PHE A 48 -0.83 -5.50 -0.99
N PHE A 49 0.32 -5.84 -0.41
CA PHE A 49 1.29 -4.86 0.07
C PHE A 49 1.79 -3.96 -1.08
N PHE A 50 2.16 -4.54 -2.23
CA PHE A 50 2.59 -3.77 -3.41
C PHE A 50 1.47 -2.96 -4.04
N LEU A 51 0.24 -3.49 -4.09
CA LEU A 51 -0.93 -2.72 -4.51
C LEU A 51 -1.17 -1.52 -3.59
N ALA A 52 -1.07 -1.70 -2.26
CA ALA A 52 -1.20 -0.61 -1.29
C ALA A 52 -0.09 0.43 -1.47
N PHE A 53 1.15 0.00 -1.75
CA PHE A 53 2.26 0.88 -2.10
C PHE A 53 1.98 1.71 -3.37
N LEU A 54 1.54 1.08 -4.45
CA LEU A 54 1.23 1.78 -5.70
C LEU A 54 0.03 2.72 -5.53
N CYS A 55 -0.99 2.28 -4.80
CA CYS A 55 -2.17 3.08 -4.47
C CYS A 55 -1.79 4.34 -3.68
N SER A 56 -0.90 4.22 -2.69
CA SER A 56 -0.47 5.36 -1.88
C SER A 56 0.33 6.38 -2.69
N HIS A 57 1.19 5.93 -3.61
CA HIS A 57 1.97 6.83 -4.48
C HIS A 57 1.10 7.46 -5.58
N SER A 58 0.04 6.76 -6.01
CA SER A 58 -0.96 7.32 -6.92
C SER A 58 -1.82 8.40 -6.26
N LEU A 59 -2.28 8.16 -5.02
CA LEU A 59 -3.17 9.06 -4.28
C LEU A 59 -2.44 10.16 -3.50
N GLY A 60 -1.16 9.96 -3.18
CA GLY A 60 -0.36 10.87 -2.36
C GLY A 60 -0.99 11.10 -0.98
N SER A 61 -1.21 12.36 -0.60
CA SER A 61 -1.81 12.74 0.68
C SER A 61 -3.23 12.24 0.89
N LYS A 62 -3.91 11.78 -0.17
CA LYS A 62 -5.28 11.22 -0.10
C LYS A 62 -5.31 9.75 0.31
N PHE A 63 -4.14 9.08 0.41
CA PHE A 63 -4.08 7.72 0.92
C PHE A 63 -4.49 7.67 2.39
N GLY A 64 -5.46 6.83 2.71
CA GLY A 64 -6.06 6.72 4.04
C GLY A 64 -7.09 5.59 4.11
N TYR A 65 -7.97 5.64 5.11
CA TYR A 65 -8.92 4.55 5.39
C TYR A 65 -9.78 4.17 4.17
N LYS A 66 -10.20 5.13 3.35
CA LYS A 66 -10.99 4.86 2.13
C LYS A 66 -10.23 3.99 1.11
N ALA A 67 -8.92 4.23 0.97
CA ALA A 67 -8.08 3.43 0.07
C ALA A 67 -7.88 2.01 0.61
N ILE A 68 -7.69 1.89 1.93
CA ILE A 68 -7.58 0.59 2.62
C ILE A 68 -8.86 -0.22 2.45
N ILE A 69 -10.02 0.40 2.71
CA ILE A 69 -11.33 -0.25 2.51
C ILE A 69 -11.52 -0.63 1.05
N GLY A 70 -11.16 0.25 0.10
CA GLY A 70 -11.25 -0.05 -1.33
C GLY A 70 -10.42 -1.27 -1.73
N LEU A 71 -9.19 -1.40 -1.23
CA LEU A 71 -8.33 -2.56 -1.48
C LEU A 71 -8.87 -3.82 -0.80
N ALA A 72 -9.39 -3.72 0.43
CA ALA A 72 -10.01 -4.84 1.13
C ALA A 72 -11.26 -5.37 0.39
N VAL A 73 -12.10 -4.47 -0.10
CA VAL A 73 -13.28 -4.81 -0.92
C VAL A 73 -12.83 -5.42 -2.25
N PHE A 74 -11.77 -4.90 -2.87
CA PHE A 74 -11.22 -5.48 -4.09
C PHE A 74 -10.77 -6.93 -3.89
N GLY A 75 -10.02 -7.24 -2.82
CA GLY A 75 -9.66 -8.62 -2.49
C GLY A 75 -10.87 -9.51 -2.22
N LEU A 76 -11.87 -9.00 -1.49
CA LEU A 76 -13.11 -9.74 -1.24
C LEU A 76 -13.86 -10.08 -2.54
N VAL A 77 -13.91 -9.14 -3.49
CA VAL A 77 -14.52 -9.36 -4.80
C VAL A 77 -13.80 -10.45 -5.58
N ILE A 78 -12.46 -10.50 -5.52
CA ILE A 78 -11.69 -11.58 -6.15
C ILE A 78 -12.10 -12.95 -5.59
N GLU A 79 -12.17 -13.07 -4.26
CA GLU A 79 -12.59 -14.30 -3.59
C GLU A 79 -14.03 -14.70 -3.95
N ILE A 80 -14.94 -13.73 -4.02
CA ILE A 80 -16.32 -13.97 -4.48
C ILE A 80 -16.33 -14.45 -5.93
N ILE A 81 -15.51 -13.90 -6.82
CA ILE A 81 -15.41 -14.40 -8.20
C ILE A 81 -14.85 -15.83 -8.21
N GLN A 82 -13.83 -16.11 -7.41
CA GLN A 82 -13.26 -17.45 -7.28
C GLN A 82 -14.26 -18.49 -6.78
N TYR A 83 -15.23 -18.10 -5.96
CA TYR A 83 -16.33 -18.98 -5.53
C TYR A 83 -17.12 -19.58 -6.71
N PHE A 84 -17.28 -18.82 -7.81
CA PHE A 84 -18.02 -19.25 -8.98
C PHE A 84 -17.18 -20.05 -9.99
N LEU A 85 -15.87 -20.18 -9.76
CA LEU A 85 -14.97 -20.89 -10.66
C LEU A 85 -14.83 -22.37 -10.24
N PRO A 86 -15.11 -23.35 -11.12
CA PRO A 86 -15.10 -24.78 -10.78
C PRO A 86 -13.76 -25.32 -10.26
N TRP A 87 -12.65 -24.70 -10.65
CA TRP A 87 -11.28 -25.09 -10.28
C TRP A 87 -10.70 -24.27 -9.12
N ARG A 88 -11.52 -23.39 -8.51
CA ARG A 88 -11.16 -22.54 -7.38
C ARG A 88 -12.23 -22.61 -6.29
N SER A 89 -11.85 -22.16 -5.10
CA SER A 89 -12.77 -22.08 -3.97
C SER A 89 -12.56 -20.76 -3.27
N PHE A 90 -13.64 -20.21 -2.73
CA PHE A 90 -13.59 -19.09 -1.81
C PHE A 90 -12.75 -19.42 -0.58
N SER A 91 -11.84 -18.53 -0.21
CA SER A 91 -10.91 -18.71 0.89
C SER A 91 -10.84 -17.45 1.74
N VAL A 92 -11.52 -17.49 2.89
CA VAL A 92 -11.44 -16.41 3.90
C VAL A 92 -9.99 -16.15 4.31
N PHE A 93 -9.14 -17.18 4.33
CA PHE A 93 -7.74 -17.04 4.71
C PHE A 93 -6.90 -16.28 3.68
N ASP A 94 -7.24 -16.39 2.39
CA ASP A 94 -6.55 -15.67 1.33
C ASP A 94 -6.97 -14.19 1.37
N TRP A 95 -8.25 -13.90 1.64
CA TRP A 95 -8.72 -12.53 1.95
C TRP A 95 -8.05 -11.93 3.20
N LEU A 96 -7.90 -12.71 4.27
CA LEU A 96 -7.18 -12.26 5.47
C LEU A 96 -5.70 -11.98 5.17
N ALA A 97 -5.06 -12.76 4.30
CA ALA A 97 -3.69 -12.52 3.89
C ALA A 97 -3.57 -11.19 3.11
N ASP A 98 -4.54 -10.89 2.23
CA ASP A 98 -4.62 -9.60 1.53
C ASP A 98 -4.70 -8.43 2.54
N LEU A 99 -5.55 -8.55 3.56
CA LEU A 99 -5.68 -7.55 4.63
C LEU A 99 -4.37 -7.36 5.39
N VAL A 100 -3.66 -8.45 5.72
CA VAL A 100 -2.35 -8.39 6.37
C VAL A 100 -1.35 -7.61 5.51
N GLY A 101 -1.34 -7.84 4.20
CA GLY A 101 -0.52 -7.07 3.25
C GLY A 101 -0.81 -5.57 3.27
N ILE A 102 -2.10 -5.21 3.15
CA ILE A 102 -2.56 -3.81 3.14
C ILE A 102 -2.20 -3.10 4.46
N ILE A 103 -2.50 -3.74 5.60
CA ILE A 103 -2.27 -3.16 6.93
C ILE A 103 -0.78 -3.01 7.20
N SER A 104 0.02 -4.02 6.85
CA SER A 104 1.48 -3.96 7.01
C SER A 104 2.07 -2.77 6.25
N TYR A 105 1.61 -2.53 5.02
CA TYR A 105 2.01 -1.35 4.27
C TYR A 105 1.60 -0.04 4.95
N ASP A 106 0.34 0.09 5.37
CA ASP A 106 -0.18 1.31 6.00
C ASP A 106 0.57 1.66 7.30
N VAL A 107 0.87 0.67 8.14
CA VAL A 107 1.66 0.85 9.37
C VAL A 107 3.03 1.42 9.04
N ILE A 108 3.76 0.79 8.11
CA ILE A 108 5.10 1.25 7.69
C ILE A 108 5.02 2.67 7.12
N HIS A 109 4.05 2.94 6.26
CA HIS A 109 3.84 4.25 5.65
C HIS A 109 3.60 5.34 6.71
N ARG A 110 2.73 5.10 7.70
CA ARG A 110 2.47 6.03 8.80
C ARG A 110 3.69 6.23 9.69
N MET A 111 4.43 5.17 10.02
CA MET A 111 5.65 5.26 10.81
C MET A 111 6.70 6.15 10.12
N LYS A 112 6.94 5.92 8.82
CA LYS A 112 7.85 6.73 8.01
C LYS A 112 7.43 8.20 7.98
N ARG A 113 6.13 8.47 7.75
CA ARG A 113 5.61 9.85 7.74
C ARG A 113 5.79 10.54 9.10
N ARG A 114 5.48 9.86 10.21
CA ARG A 114 5.67 10.40 11.57
C ARG A 114 7.15 10.69 11.86
N TYR A 115 8.05 9.79 11.49
CA TYR A 115 9.49 9.98 11.67
C TYR A 115 10.01 11.19 10.87
N LEU A 116 9.63 11.29 9.59
CA LEU A 116 10.02 12.42 8.74
C LEU A 116 9.48 13.75 9.26
N LEU A 117 8.21 13.79 9.71
CA LEU A 117 7.62 14.99 10.31
C LEU A 117 8.38 15.42 11.57
N LYS A 118 8.67 14.49 12.50
CA LYS A 118 9.48 14.81 13.69
C LYS A 118 10.87 15.34 13.34
N LYS A 119 11.51 14.77 12.32
CA LYS A 119 12.82 15.22 11.83
C LYS A 119 12.76 16.64 11.24
N LEU A 120 11.73 16.95 10.46
CA LEU A 120 11.53 18.28 9.87
C LEU A 120 11.19 19.34 10.94
N LEU A 121 10.34 19.01 11.91
CA LEU A 121 10.01 19.90 13.03
C LEU A 121 11.25 20.20 13.89
N LYS A 122 12.08 19.20 14.21
CA LYS A 122 13.33 19.39 14.94
C LYS A 122 14.34 20.27 14.18
N LYS A 123 14.38 20.18 12.84
CA LYS A 123 15.20 21.07 12.00
C LYS A 123 14.70 22.51 12.07
N SER A 124 13.38 22.72 11.96
CA SER A 124 12.76 24.05 12.03
C SER A 124 12.97 24.73 13.38
N TYR A 125 12.89 23.99 14.49
CA TYR A 125 13.14 24.54 15.83
C TYR A 125 14.62 24.93 16.07
N ARG A 126 15.55 24.26 15.38
CA ARG A 126 17.00 24.48 15.54
C ARG A 126 17.54 25.65 14.70
N GLN A 127 16.74 26.21 13.79
CA GLN A 127 17.02 27.49 13.15
C GLN A 127 16.24 28.59 13.90
N PRO A 128 16.81 29.21 14.95
CA PRO A 128 16.18 30.38 15.53
C PRO A 128 16.03 31.45 14.47
N ASP A 129 14.91 32.14 14.51
CA ASP A 129 14.52 33.25 13.65
C ASP A 129 15.61 34.34 13.64
N GLN A 130 16.54 34.28 12.68
CA GLN A 130 17.57 35.30 12.49
C GLN A 130 16.98 36.61 11.95
N SER A 131 15.69 36.67 11.60
CA SER A 131 15.05 37.90 11.12
C SER A 131 14.63 38.88 12.24
N LYS A 132 14.68 38.45 13.51
CA LYS A 132 14.35 39.32 14.67
C LYS A 132 15.54 40.03 15.31
N GLY A 133 16.77 39.80 14.83
CA GLY A 133 17.98 40.44 15.33
C GLY A 133 18.28 41.79 14.66
N GLU A 134 18.00 41.92 13.36
CA GLU A 134 18.41 43.08 12.56
C GLU A 134 17.52 44.33 12.75
N GLU A 135 16.30 44.16 13.27
CA GLU A 135 15.39 45.29 13.54
C GLU A 135 15.72 46.04 14.84
N LYS A 136 16.54 45.45 15.73
CA LYS A 136 16.92 46.07 17.02
C LYS A 136 18.27 46.79 17.00
N GLU A 137 19.03 46.70 15.91
CA GLU A 137 20.35 47.34 15.78
C GLU A 137 20.30 48.64 14.96
N ASN A 138 19.13 49.00 14.41
CA ASN A 138 18.91 50.18 13.58
C ASN A 138 18.06 51.29 14.25
N VAL A 139 17.93 51.30 15.59
CA VAL A 139 17.24 52.34 16.36
C VAL A 139 18.16 52.97 17.39
#